data_AF-A0A0V0GGU7-F1
#
_entry.id   AF-A0A0V0GGU7-F1
#
_cell.length_a   1.000
_cell.length_b   1.000
_cell.length_c   1.000
_cell.angle_alpha   90.00
_cell.angle_beta   90.00
_cell.angle_gamma   90.00
#
_symmetry.space_group_name_H-M   'P 1'
#
loop_
_entity.id
_entity.type
_entity.pdbx_description
1 polymer ?
#
loop_
_entity_poly.entity_id
_entity_poly.type
_entity_poly.pdbx_seq_one_letter_code
_entity_poly.pdbx_strand_id
1 'polypeptide(L)' 'MASQFLSVEKWKYDVFLNFLQEDFNENFVTDLYKRLEDIGIKAFKHDGRSAKLAPFSTEISKAINESRIAITI' A
#
# COMPACT_ATOMS: atom_id res chain seq x y z
N MET A 1 -28.18 8.43 24.17
CA MET A 1 -26.82 7.87 24.11
C MET A 1 -26.42 7.81 22.65
N ALA A 2 -25.64 8.79 22.17
CA ALA A 2 -25.14 8.77 20.81
C ALA A 2 -24.02 7.72 20.74
N SER A 3 -24.21 6.72 19.87
CA SER A 3 -23.16 5.74 19.56
C SER A 3 -21.93 6.52 19.08
N GLN A 4 -20.88 6.53 19.88
CA GLN A 4 -19.55 6.89 19.42
C GLN A 4 -19.11 5.78 18.46
N PHE A 5 -19.59 5.83 17.23
CA PHE A 5 -18.81 5.26 16.13
C PHE A 5 -17.54 6.09 16.14
N LEU A 6 -16.46 5.51 16.69
CA LEU A 6 -15.11 6.02 16.49
C LEU A 6 -15.04 6.38 15.01
N SER A 7 -14.80 7.66 14.70
CA SER A 7 -14.49 8.07 13.34
C SER A 7 -13.21 7.34 12.97
N VAL A 8 -13.37 6.11 12.47
CA VAL A 8 -12.27 5.31 11.98
C VAL A 8 -11.67 6.19 10.92
N GLU A 9 -10.47 6.71 11.18
CA GLU A 9 -9.73 7.46 10.18
C GLU A 9 -9.84 6.67 8.89
N LYS A 10 -10.44 7.30 7.88
CA LYS A 10 -10.61 6.66 6.58
C LYS A 10 -9.22 6.60 5.98
N TRP A 11 -8.51 5.53 6.32
CA TRP A 11 -7.29 5.12 5.63
C TRP A 11 -7.62 5.12 4.14
N LYS A 12 -6.80 5.83 3.37
CA LYS A 12 -7.02 5.97 1.93
C LYS A 12 -6.80 4.62 1.23
N TYR A 13 -5.89 3.83 1.78
CA TYR A 13 -5.58 2.48 1.36
C TYR A 13 -5.74 1.52 2.53
N ASP A 14 -6.18 0.31 2.24
CA ASP A 14 -6.25 -0.77 3.21
C ASP A 14 -4.86 -1.42 3.37
N VAL A 15 -4.08 -1.48 2.29
CA VAL A 15 -2.77 -2.13 2.25
C VAL A 15 -1.75 -1.31 1.46
N PHE A 16 -0.55 -1.16 2.00
CA PHE A 16 0.63 -0.67 1.30
C PHE A 16 1.53 -1.86 0.93
N LEU A 17 1.76 -2.09 -0.36
CA LEU A 17 2.69 -3.10 -0.84
C LEU A 17 4.05 -2.46 -1.11
N ASN A 18 5.05 -2.87 -0.34
CA ASN A 18 6.44 -2.48 -0.53
C ASN A 18 7.20 -3.67 -1.14
N PHE A 19 7.58 -3.58 -2.40
CA PHE A 19 8.37 -4.62 -3.06
C PHE A 19 9.51 -4.01 -3.89
N LEU A 20 10.66 -4.68 -3.85
CA LEU A 20 11.77 -4.37 -4.72
C LEU A 20 11.62 -5.21 -5.99
N GLN A 21 11.35 -4.55 -7.12
CA GLN A 21 11.17 -5.22 -8.41
C GLN A 21 12.44 -5.96 -8.89
N GLU A 22 13.58 -5.76 -8.22
CA GLU A 22 14.85 -6.45 -8.49
C GLU A 22 14.91 -7.83 -7.81
N ASP A 23 14.23 -8.00 -6.67
CA ASP A 23 14.26 -9.24 -5.87
C ASP A 23 13.11 -10.21 -6.19
N PHE A 24 11.99 -9.70 -6.74
CA PHE A 24 10.79 -10.51 -6.97
C PHE A 24 10.39 -10.59 -8.42
N ASN A 25 10.09 -11.82 -8.87
CA ASN A 25 9.37 -12.06 -10.11
C ASN A 25 8.12 -11.17 -10.13
N GLU A 26 8.08 -10.20 -11.04
CA GLU A 26 6.99 -9.21 -11.20
C GLU A 26 5.60 -9.87 -11.25
N ASN A 27 5.55 -11.14 -11.67
CA ASN A 27 4.37 -11.98 -11.73
C ASN A 27 3.71 -12.15 -10.35
N PHE A 28 4.47 -12.44 -9.28
CA PHE A 28 3.90 -12.69 -7.95
C PHE A 28 3.23 -11.44 -7.37
N VAL A 29 3.93 -10.31 -7.43
CA VAL A 29 3.40 -9.03 -6.91
C VAL A 29 2.19 -8.59 -7.72
N THR A 30 2.21 -8.82 -9.03
CA THR A 30 1.07 -8.52 -9.90
C THR A 30 -0.14 -9.40 -9.58
N ASP A 31 0.07 -10.68 -9.35
CA ASP A 31 -0.99 -11.62 -8.97
C ASP A 31 -1.55 -11.29 -7.58
N LEU A 32 -0.69 -10.97 -6.61
CA LEU A 32 -1.11 -10.53 -5.27
C LEU A 32 -1.94 -9.25 -5.35
N TYR A 33 -1.47 -8.24 -6.11
CA TYR A 33 -2.18 -6.98 -6.27
C TYR A 33 -3.59 -7.18 -6.87
N LYS A 34 -3.68 -7.93 -7.97
CA LYS A 34 -4.97 -8.27 -8.60
C LYS A 34 -5.91 -8.96 -7.62
N ARG A 35 -5.38 -9.91 -6.85
CA ARG A 35 -6.19 -10.69 -5.91
C ARG A 35 -6.68 -9.87 -4.73
N LEU A 36 -5.91 -8.87 -4.29
CA LEU A 36 -6.34 -7.89 -3.30
C LEU A 36 -7.45 -6.99 -3.86
N GLU A 37 -7.33 -6.56 -5.12
CA GLU A 37 -8.36 -5.77 -5.81
C GLU A 37 -9.66 -6.57 -6.00
N ASP A 38 -9.57 -7.83 -6.41
CA ASP A 38 -10.72 -8.73 -6.62
C ASP A 38 -11.56 -8.93 -5.34
N ILE A 39 -10.92 -8.94 -4.17
CA ILE A 39 -11.61 -9.06 -2.86
C ILE A 39 -12.01 -7.69 -2.28
N GLY A 40 -11.81 -6.60 -3.02
CA GLY A 40 -12.22 -5.25 -2.65
C GLY A 40 -11.28 -4.52 -1.69
N ILE A 41 -10.05 -5.00 -1.51
CA ILE A 41 -9.03 -4.35 -0.68
C ILE A 41 -8.29 -3.32 -1.52
N LYS A 42 -8.30 -2.06 -1.08
CA LYS A 42 -7.57 -0.99 -1.77
C LYS A 42 -6.08 -1.08 -1.43
N ALA A 43 -5.30 -1.59 -2.37
CA ALA A 43 -3.85 -1.68 -2.23
C ALA A 43 -3.13 -0.53 -2.96
N PHE A 44 -2.08 0.01 -2.34
CA PHE A 44 -1.10 0.87 -2.99
C PHE A 44 0.13 0.05 -3.38
N LYS A 45 0.49 0.04 -4.68
CA LYS A 45 1.64 -0.71 -5.22
C LYS A 45 2.85 0.23 -5.32
N HIS A 46 3.86 0.08 -4.46
CA HIS A 46 5.11 0.83 -4.55
C HIS A 46 6.19 0.03 -5.27
N ASP A 47 6.64 0.51 -6.43
CA ASP A 47 7.77 -0.06 -7.17
C ASP A 47 9.09 0.58 -6.71
N GLY A 48 9.92 -0.22 -6.04
CA GLY A 48 11.22 0.21 -5.52
C GLY A 48 12.23 0.69 -6.58
N ARG A 49 12.05 0.40 -7.88
CA ARG A 49 12.99 0.88 -8.92
C ARG A 49 12.98 2.40 -9.10
N SER A 50 11.92 3.08 -8.67
CA SER A 50 11.82 4.53 -8.79
C SER A 50 12.52 5.31 -7.65
N ALA A 51 13.19 4.63 -6.72
CA ALA A 51 13.88 5.24 -5.57
C ALA A 51 15.08 6.14 -5.92
N LYS A 52 15.48 6.21 -7.19
CA LYS A 52 16.73 6.89 -7.60
C LYS A 52 16.62 8.42 -7.73
N LEU A 53 15.43 9.02 -7.68
CA LEU A 53 15.26 10.48 -7.86
C LEU A 53 14.17 11.02 -6.92
N ALA A 54 14.56 11.70 -5.84
CA ALA A 54 13.66 12.26 -4.83
C ALA A 54 12.60 13.21 -5.45
N PRO A 55 11.31 12.89 -5.26
CA PRO A 55 10.52 13.35 -4.10
C PRO A 55 9.80 12.21 -3.33
N PHE A 56 10.33 10.98 -3.41
CA PHE A 56 9.71 9.75 -2.89
C PHE A 56 9.55 9.64 -1.37
N SER A 57 10.40 10.30 -0.57
CA SER A 57 10.31 10.21 0.91
C SER A 57 8.92 10.64 1.42
N THR A 58 8.36 11.71 0.84
CA THR A 58 7.07 12.25 1.26
C THR A 58 5.91 11.35 0.82
N GLU A 59 5.96 10.80 -0.41
CA GLU A 59 4.89 9.94 -0.92
C GLU A 59 4.85 8.57 -0.24
N ILE A 60 6.02 7.96 0.03
CA ILE A 60 6.10 6.69 0.75
C ILE A 60 5.65 6.89 2.20
N SER A 61 6.16 7.94 2.88
CA SER A 61 5.73 8.26 4.25
C SER A 61 4.24 8.56 4.33
N LYS A 62 3.69 9.25 3.32
CA LYS A 62 2.27 9.52 3.21
C LYS A 62 1.48 8.24 2.96
N ALA A 63 1.92 7.36 2.07
CA ALA A 63 1.25 6.10 1.80
C ALA A 63 1.27 5.18 3.02
N ILE A 64 2.36 5.15 3.79
CA ILE A 64 2.45 4.43 5.08
C ILE A 64 1.44 5.01 6.09
N ASN A 65 1.40 6.34 6.25
CA ASN A 65 0.44 7.00 7.16
C ASN A 65 -1.01 6.91 6.67
N GLU A 66 -1.25 6.71 5.38
CA GLU A 66 -2.59 6.59 4.78
C GLU A 66 -3.03 5.11 4.61
N SER A 67 -2.20 4.14 5.04
CA SER A 67 -2.48 2.71 4.93
C SER A 67 -2.59 2.04 6.30
N ARG A 68 -3.56 1.12 6.45
CA ARG A 68 -3.72 0.35 7.71
C ARG A 68 -2.61 -0.66 7.94
N ILE A 69 -2.17 -1.30 6.87
CA ILE A 69 -1.26 -2.45 6.91
C ILE A 69 -0.20 -2.23 5.84
N ALA A 70 1.06 -2.47 6.17
CA ALA A 70 2.15 -2.56 5.21
C ALA A 70 2.55 -4.02 5.03
N ILE A 71 2.60 -4.49 3.79
CA ILE A 71 3.14 -5.81 3.42
C ILE A 71 4.45 -5.53 2.69
N THR A 72 5.55 -5.94 3.32
CA THR A 72 6.88 -5.94 2.72
C THR A 72 7.16 -7.32 2.17
N ILE A 73 7.45 -7.38 0.87
CA ILE A 73 7.82 -8.60 0.16
C ILE A 73 9.30 -8.49 -0.15
#